data_AF-A0AAD2CD18-F1
#
_entry.id   AF-A0AAD2CD18-F1
#
_cell.length_a   1.000
_cell.length_b   1.000
_cell.length_c   1.000
_cell.angle_alpha   90.00
_cell.angle_beta   90.00
_cell.angle_gamma   90.00
#
_symmetry.space_group_name_H-M   'P 1'
#
loop_
_entity.id
_entity.type
_entity.pdbx_description
1 polymer ?
#
loop_
_entity_poly.entity_id
_entity_poly.type
_entity_poly.pdbx_seq_one_letter_code
_entity_poly.pdbx_strand_id
1 'polypeptide(L)'
;MKSVSLFLAAASFAYTSAFTLPSNNNGGRTVVSLDMASAIVFGTSTGSTETIADYLKESLPEVEGPFDVETIEGSVKDFFEKYDSLIVGTPTWNTGSDTERSGTGWDEIYYGEMQEMNMQGKKVAVFGLGDQSSYAENYADASGELHDVFEALGCVMMGYTSQEGYEHEDSKAIRGDKFCGLLCDEVNQEDLSAERAEAWVAQLKAEGFFEGGSAAPAAAASPVVEVVAEPVLEFLEENSALLDEAIESHGNVGFAPHYNQKTKSTMWVSRDGRSCYYTGGSVATKASSSSP
;
A
#
# COMPACT_ATOMS: atom_id res chain seq x y z
N MET A 1 -32.81 39.85 76.42
CA MET A 1 -31.54 40.15 77.12
C MET A 1 -30.43 40.01 76.10
N LYS A 2 -29.56 40.93 75.71
CA LYS A 2 -29.27 42.37 75.91
C LYS A 2 -28.67 42.81 74.54
N SER A 3 -29.25 43.81 73.85
CA SER A 3 -28.64 45.10 73.48
C SER A 3 -27.11 45.11 73.32
N VAL A 4 -26.59 45.64 72.19
CA VAL A 4 -25.78 46.88 72.09
C VAL A 4 -25.28 47.09 70.64
N SER A 5 -25.38 48.35 70.21
CA SER A 5 -24.98 48.91 68.90
C SER A 5 -23.48 49.20 68.77
N LEU A 6 -23.08 49.62 67.55
CA LEU A 6 -22.13 50.72 67.24
C LEU A 6 -20.66 50.35 66.90
N PHE A 7 -20.22 50.53 65.65
CA PHE A 7 -19.37 51.67 65.20
C PHE A 7 -18.76 51.43 63.79
N LEU A 8 -18.70 52.52 63.04
CA LEU A 8 -18.01 52.74 61.77
C LEU A 8 -16.52 53.05 62.04
N ALA A 9 -15.56 52.54 61.25
CA ALA A 9 -14.31 53.24 60.91
C ALA A 9 -13.44 52.44 59.91
N ALA A 10 -12.92 53.16 58.92
CA ALA A 10 -11.96 52.72 57.91
C ALA A 10 -10.53 52.65 58.47
N ALA A 11 -9.70 51.76 57.89
CA ALA A 11 -8.25 51.88 57.93
C ALA A 11 -7.63 51.27 56.66
N SER A 12 -7.15 52.15 55.78
CA SER A 12 -6.14 51.83 54.76
C SER A 12 -4.81 51.56 55.47
N PHE A 13 -4.12 50.48 55.11
CA PHE A 13 -2.66 50.45 55.07
C PHE A 13 -2.23 49.54 53.91
N ALA A 14 -1.48 50.14 52.99
CA ALA A 14 -0.81 49.47 51.90
C ALA A 14 0.25 48.52 52.42
N TYR A 15 0.38 47.35 51.78
CA TYR A 15 1.68 46.68 51.69
C TYR A 15 1.96 46.41 50.23
N THR A 16 2.98 47.11 49.75
CA THR A 16 3.63 46.93 48.46
C THR A 16 4.33 45.58 48.44
N SER A 17 4.11 44.81 47.37
CA SER A 17 5.13 43.92 46.80
C SER A 17 4.86 43.85 45.32
N ALA A 18 5.59 44.68 44.58
CA ALA A 18 5.67 44.59 43.14
C ALA A 18 6.32 43.25 42.78
N PHE A 19 5.55 42.39 42.12
CA PHE A 19 6.12 41.30 41.32
C PHE A 19 5.62 41.50 39.90
N THR A 20 6.41 42.25 39.14
CA THR A 20 6.31 42.37 37.69
C THR A 20 6.54 40.99 37.08
N LEU A 21 5.50 40.39 36.50
CA LEU A 21 5.68 39.24 35.62
C LEU A 21 6.44 39.69 34.38
N PRO A 22 7.52 39.00 33.98
CA PRO A 22 8.20 39.31 32.74
C PRO A 22 7.27 38.98 31.56
N SER A 23 7.08 39.98 30.71
CA SER A 23 6.55 39.82 29.36
C SER A 23 7.47 38.88 28.60
N ASN A 24 7.07 37.61 28.44
CA ASN A 24 7.74 36.72 27.50
C ASN A 24 7.10 36.94 26.13
N ASN A 25 7.68 37.86 25.39
CA ASN A 25 7.49 38.04 23.98
C ASN A 25 8.14 36.86 23.25
N ASN A 26 7.49 35.69 23.27
CA ASN A 26 7.84 34.60 22.38
C ASN A 26 6.92 34.75 21.16
N GLY A 27 7.47 35.36 20.11
CA GLY A 27 6.82 35.45 18.81
C GLY A 27 6.24 34.10 18.45
N GLY A 28 5.01 34.12 17.93
CA GLY A 28 4.37 32.94 17.39
C GLY A 28 5.38 32.23 16.48
N ARG A 29 5.91 31.11 16.96
CA ARG A 29 6.34 30.06 16.07
C ARG A 29 5.04 29.60 15.43
N THR A 30 4.73 30.19 14.28
CA THR A 30 4.01 29.46 13.25
C THR A 30 4.75 28.13 13.17
N VAL A 31 4.17 27.08 13.74
CA VAL A 31 4.56 25.73 13.38
C VAL A 31 4.18 25.68 11.92
N VAL A 32 5.16 25.94 11.06
CA VAL A 32 5.02 25.64 9.65
C VAL A 32 4.96 24.13 9.66
N SER A 33 3.75 23.58 9.63
CA SER A 33 3.56 22.21 9.15
C SER A 33 4.29 22.18 7.82
N LEU A 34 5.42 21.49 7.76
CA LEU A 34 6.03 21.18 6.49
C LEU A 34 5.08 20.16 5.89
N ASP A 35 4.12 20.63 5.12
CA ASP A 35 3.14 19.76 4.48
C ASP A 35 3.95 18.83 3.55
N MET A 36 4.05 17.57 3.96
CA MET A 36 4.83 16.55 3.28
C MET A 36 4.20 16.27 1.92
N ALA A 37 5.01 16.24 0.85
CA ALA A 37 4.50 15.89 -0.46
C ALA A 37 4.11 14.40 -0.43
N SER A 38 2.82 14.11 -0.57
CA SER A 38 2.30 12.74 -0.51
C SER A 38 1.58 12.40 -1.81
N ALA A 39 1.65 11.14 -2.24
CA ALA A 39 0.90 10.66 -3.40
C ALA A 39 0.21 9.31 -3.16
N ILE A 40 -0.93 9.11 -3.83
CA ILE A 40 -1.58 7.80 -3.97
C ILE A 40 -1.23 7.25 -5.35
N VAL A 41 -0.66 6.04 -5.39
CA VAL A 41 -0.23 5.35 -6.61
C VAL A 41 -0.77 3.93 -6.58
N PHE A 42 -1.32 3.44 -7.68
CA PHE A 42 -1.90 2.10 -7.71
C PHE A 42 -1.63 1.40 -9.03
N GLY A 43 -1.71 0.07 -9.03
CA GLY A 43 -1.86 -0.73 -10.23
C GLY A 43 -3.27 -1.29 -10.29
N THR A 44 -3.86 -1.38 -11.48
CA THR A 44 -5.18 -2.01 -11.65
C THR A 44 -5.26 -2.72 -12.99
N SER A 45 -6.06 -3.78 -13.06
CA SER A 45 -6.38 -4.43 -14.33
C SER A 45 -7.85 -4.20 -14.70
N THR A 46 -8.75 -4.29 -13.72
CA THR A 46 -10.22 -4.24 -13.92
C THR A 46 -10.90 -3.02 -13.28
N GLY A 47 -10.15 -2.12 -12.64
CA GLY A 47 -10.68 -0.87 -12.03
C GLY A 47 -11.03 -0.96 -10.54
N SER A 48 -11.05 -2.16 -9.93
CA SER A 48 -11.36 -2.29 -8.50
C SER A 48 -10.33 -1.59 -7.60
N THR A 49 -9.03 -1.70 -7.89
CA THR A 49 -8.01 -1.00 -7.11
C THR A 49 -8.11 0.52 -7.24
N GLU A 50 -8.50 1.01 -8.42
CA GLU A 50 -8.76 2.43 -8.68
C GLU A 50 -9.92 2.94 -7.82
N THR A 51 -10.99 2.14 -7.69
CA THR A 51 -12.14 2.48 -6.84
C THR A 51 -11.72 2.68 -5.37
N ILE A 52 -10.86 1.80 -4.85
CA ILE A 52 -10.31 1.97 -3.49
C ILE A 52 -9.41 3.22 -3.40
N ALA A 53 -8.59 3.47 -4.42
CA ALA A 53 -7.76 4.65 -4.49
C ALA A 53 -8.58 5.95 -4.48
N ASP A 54 -9.75 5.96 -5.13
CA ASP A 54 -10.70 7.08 -5.11
C ASP A 54 -11.28 7.30 -3.70
N TYR A 55 -11.70 6.25 -2.98
CA TYR A 55 -12.15 6.40 -1.58
C TYR A 55 -11.07 6.99 -0.67
N LEU A 56 -9.82 6.56 -0.84
CA LEU A 56 -8.68 7.12 -0.13
C LEU A 56 -8.48 8.59 -0.50
N LYS A 57 -8.59 8.93 -1.78
CA LYS A 57 -8.44 10.30 -2.28
C LYS A 57 -9.53 11.23 -1.76
N GLU A 58 -10.78 10.78 -1.71
CA GLU A 58 -11.89 11.54 -1.13
C GLU A 58 -11.65 11.90 0.34
N SER A 59 -11.01 10.99 1.08
CA SER A 59 -10.64 11.17 2.49
C SER A 59 -9.34 11.99 2.69
N LEU A 60 -8.56 12.16 1.62
CA LEU A 60 -7.25 12.83 1.56
C LEU A 60 -7.17 13.82 0.38
N PRO A 61 -7.99 14.89 0.37
CA PRO A 61 -8.00 15.85 -0.72
C PRO A 61 -6.65 16.56 -0.94
N GLU A 62 -5.81 16.63 0.08
CA GLU A 62 -4.46 17.22 0.06
C GLU A 62 -3.37 16.34 -0.60
N VAL A 63 -3.57 15.02 -0.68
CA VAL A 63 -2.58 14.06 -1.22
C VAL A 63 -2.67 14.02 -2.74
N GLU A 64 -1.57 14.06 -3.49
CA GLU A 64 -1.64 14.03 -4.96
C GLU A 64 -2.11 12.67 -5.51
N GLY A 65 -2.79 12.68 -6.66
CA GLY A 65 -3.32 11.47 -7.30
C GLY A 65 -4.85 11.31 -7.18
N PRO A 66 -5.38 10.09 -7.35
CA PRO A 66 -4.65 8.83 -7.48
C PRO A 66 -4.02 8.67 -8.87
N PHE A 67 -2.84 8.05 -8.94
CA PHE A 67 -2.10 7.81 -10.19
C PHE A 67 -2.02 6.31 -10.48
N ASP A 68 -2.39 5.90 -11.70
CA ASP A 68 -2.11 4.56 -12.18
C ASP A 68 -0.63 4.44 -12.56
N VAL A 69 0.06 3.51 -11.92
CA VAL A 69 1.50 3.24 -12.09
C VAL A 69 1.87 2.91 -13.53
N GLU A 70 0.96 2.34 -14.33
CA GLU A 70 1.19 2.05 -15.75
C GLU A 70 1.18 3.31 -16.62
N THR A 71 0.51 4.37 -16.17
CA THR A 71 0.32 5.62 -16.92
C THR A 71 1.28 6.74 -16.53
N ILE A 72 2.13 6.51 -15.52
CA ILE A 72 3.16 7.46 -15.10
C ILE A 72 4.11 7.71 -16.28
N GLU A 73 4.14 8.96 -16.75
CA GLU A 73 5.07 9.39 -17.80
C GLU A 73 6.50 9.54 -17.24
N GLY A 74 7.48 9.02 -17.97
CA GLY A 74 8.89 9.09 -17.58
C GLY A 74 9.30 7.91 -16.69
N SER A 75 10.32 8.11 -15.85
CA SER A 75 10.75 7.08 -14.89
C SER A 75 9.92 7.17 -13.62
N VAL A 76 9.52 6.00 -13.10
CA VAL A 76 8.84 5.87 -11.82
C VAL A 76 9.72 6.37 -10.67
N LYS A 77 11.05 6.26 -10.82
CA LYS A 77 12.03 6.81 -9.88
C LYS A 77 11.87 8.32 -9.73
N ASP A 78 11.93 9.04 -10.85
CA ASP A 78 11.81 10.50 -10.87
C ASP A 78 10.47 10.96 -10.30
N PHE A 79 9.43 10.13 -10.47
CA PHE A 79 8.12 10.36 -9.87
C PHE A 79 8.16 10.20 -8.34
N PHE A 80 8.64 9.06 -7.81
CA PHE A 80 8.70 8.81 -6.35
C PHE A 80 9.68 9.74 -5.61
N GLU A 81 10.71 10.25 -6.26
CA GLU A 81 11.65 11.20 -5.65
C GLU A 81 10.96 12.50 -5.21
N LYS A 82 9.86 12.90 -5.86
CA LYS A 82 9.09 14.13 -5.57
C LYS A 82 8.30 14.08 -4.26
N TYR A 83 8.00 12.88 -3.77
CA TYR A 83 7.11 12.67 -2.64
C TYR A 83 7.86 12.14 -1.43
N ASP A 84 7.56 12.67 -0.26
CA ASP A 84 8.12 12.22 1.01
C ASP A 84 7.34 11.01 1.58
N SER A 85 6.09 10.82 1.15
CA SER A 85 5.23 9.72 1.59
C SER A 85 4.39 9.17 0.44
N LEU A 86 4.20 7.85 0.40
CA LEU A 86 3.49 7.17 -0.69
C LEU A 86 2.45 6.21 -0.13
N ILE A 87 1.23 6.29 -0.64
CA ILE A 87 0.19 5.28 -0.45
C ILE A 87 0.16 4.45 -1.73
N VAL A 88 0.48 3.16 -1.64
CA VAL A 88 0.68 2.29 -2.80
C VAL A 88 -0.34 1.14 -2.82
N GLY A 89 -0.97 0.92 -3.98
CA GLY A 89 -2.10 -0.01 -4.14
C GLY A 89 -1.86 -1.11 -5.15
N THR A 90 -2.23 -2.35 -4.85
CA THR A 90 -2.11 -3.47 -5.81
C THR A 90 -3.20 -4.54 -5.66
N PRO A 91 -3.75 -5.10 -6.76
CA PRO A 91 -4.58 -6.29 -6.72
C PRO A 91 -3.72 -7.56 -6.68
N THR A 92 -4.34 -8.70 -6.38
CA THR A 92 -3.73 -10.03 -6.55
C THR A 92 -4.47 -10.80 -7.63
N TRP A 93 -3.74 -11.27 -8.65
CA TRP A 93 -4.27 -12.03 -9.78
C TRP A 93 -3.58 -13.39 -9.93
N ASN A 94 -2.26 -13.41 -10.11
CA ASN A 94 -1.48 -14.62 -10.34
C ASN A 94 -1.22 -15.39 -9.02
N THR A 95 -2.33 -15.89 -8.46
CA THR A 95 -2.41 -16.48 -7.13
C THR A 95 -1.64 -17.80 -7.06
N GLY A 96 -0.86 -17.99 -5.98
CA GLY A 96 0.01 -19.16 -5.80
C GLY A 96 1.30 -19.13 -6.63
N SER A 97 1.49 -18.14 -7.50
CA SER A 97 2.78 -17.91 -8.18
C SER A 97 3.82 -17.41 -7.20
N ASP A 98 5.10 -17.65 -7.50
CA ASP A 98 6.23 -17.09 -6.75
C ASP A 98 6.54 -15.63 -7.10
N THR A 99 6.16 -15.19 -8.31
CA THR A 99 6.45 -13.87 -8.88
C THR A 99 5.27 -13.32 -9.67
N GLU A 100 5.30 -12.02 -9.99
CA GLU A 100 4.32 -11.35 -10.87
C GLU A 100 2.87 -11.52 -10.40
N ARG A 101 2.63 -11.35 -9.09
CA ARG A 101 1.31 -11.61 -8.48
C ARG A 101 0.28 -10.55 -8.80
N SER A 102 0.70 -9.33 -9.14
CA SER A 102 -0.23 -8.22 -9.29
C SER A 102 -0.98 -8.25 -10.60
N GLY A 103 -0.37 -8.74 -11.69
CA GLY A 103 -0.91 -8.60 -13.03
C GLY A 103 -1.08 -7.15 -13.48
N THR A 104 -0.23 -6.27 -12.96
CA THR A 104 -0.21 -4.83 -13.26
C THR A 104 1.21 -4.36 -13.56
N GLY A 105 1.36 -3.08 -13.90
CA GLY A 105 2.66 -2.43 -14.07
C GLY A 105 3.63 -2.59 -12.90
N TRP A 106 3.12 -2.88 -11.69
CA TRP A 106 3.97 -3.16 -10.53
C TRP A 106 4.93 -4.32 -10.75
N ASP A 107 4.49 -5.41 -11.40
CA ASP A 107 5.31 -6.62 -11.57
C ASP A 107 6.62 -6.30 -12.30
N GLU A 108 6.57 -5.44 -13.31
CA GLU A 108 7.78 -5.01 -14.01
C GLU A 108 8.60 -3.98 -13.21
N ILE A 109 7.92 -3.03 -12.59
CA ILE A 109 8.58 -1.94 -11.85
C ILE A 109 9.42 -2.52 -10.70
N TYR A 110 8.94 -3.58 -10.05
CA TYR A 110 9.66 -4.30 -9.00
C TYR A 110 10.96 -4.93 -9.49
N TYR A 111 10.90 -5.70 -10.58
CA TYR A 111 12.05 -6.44 -11.10
C TYR A 111 12.97 -5.59 -11.99
N GLY A 112 12.60 -4.33 -12.26
CA GLY A 112 13.37 -3.38 -13.05
C GLY A 112 13.72 -2.11 -12.27
N GLU A 113 12.93 -1.06 -12.45
CA GLU A 113 13.26 0.30 -12.02
C GLU A 113 13.51 0.41 -10.51
N MET A 114 12.75 -0.32 -9.67
CA MET A 114 12.82 -0.20 -8.21
C MET A 114 14.11 -0.75 -7.61
N GLN A 115 14.78 -1.72 -8.25
CA GLN A 115 16.00 -2.32 -7.70
C GLN A 115 17.17 -1.33 -7.57
N GLU A 116 17.13 -0.21 -8.30
CA GLU A 116 18.17 0.82 -8.31
C GLU A 116 17.76 2.11 -7.57
N MET A 117 16.60 2.11 -6.90
CA MET A 117 16.08 3.27 -6.19
C MET A 117 16.61 3.34 -4.76
N ASN A 118 16.80 4.56 -4.26
CA ASN A 118 17.04 4.79 -2.83
C ASN A 118 15.82 5.50 -2.25
N MET A 119 15.05 4.77 -1.43
CA MET A 119 13.83 5.28 -0.81
C MET A 119 13.96 5.39 0.72
N GLN A 120 15.20 5.40 1.22
CA GLN A 120 15.51 5.37 2.65
C GLN A 120 14.75 6.47 3.40
N GLY A 121 13.97 6.06 4.40
CA GLY A 121 13.26 6.95 5.31
C GLY A 121 11.97 7.57 4.77
N LYS A 122 11.61 7.33 3.50
CA LYS A 122 10.28 7.70 2.98
C LYS A 122 9.22 6.84 3.66
N LYS A 123 8.07 7.43 3.98
CA LYS A 123 6.97 6.70 4.60
C LYS A 123 6.12 6.04 3.52
N VAL A 124 5.81 4.76 3.67
CA VAL A 124 4.99 4.02 2.70
C VAL A 124 3.89 3.28 3.43
N ALA A 125 2.67 3.39 2.91
CA ALA A 125 1.51 2.65 3.37
C ALA A 125 0.93 1.85 2.20
N VAL A 126 0.63 0.58 2.42
CA VAL A 126 0.15 -0.32 1.37
C VAL A 126 -1.36 -0.50 1.49
N PHE A 127 -2.06 -0.51 0.36
CA PHE A 127 -3.41 -1.05 0.28
C PHE A 127 -3.50 -2.14 -0.80
N GLY A 128 -4.41 -3.08 -0.60
CA GLY A 128 -4.42 -4.35 -1.29
C GLY A 128 -5.81 -4.82 -1.64
N LEU A 129 -5.95 -5.50 -2.77
CA LEU A 129 -7.18 -6.20 -3.12
C LEU A 129 -6.93 -7.70 -3.28
N GLY A 130 -7.87 -8.49 -2.79
CA GLY A 130 -7.93 -9.94 -2.99
C GLY A 130 -9.36 -10.45 -2.92
N ASP A 131 -9.57 -11.71 -3.29
CA ASP A 131 -10.84 -12.43 -3.17
C ASP A 131 -10.66 -13.54 -2.13
N GLN A 132 -11.13 -13.29 -0.91
CA GLN A 132 -10.91 -14.17 0.24
C GLN A 132 -11.69 -15.49 0.12
N SER A 133 -12.83 -15.50 -0.55
CA SER A 133 -13.66 -16.69 -0.72
C SER A 133 -13.07 -17.66 -1.73
N SER A 134 -12.56 -17.14 -2.85
CA SER A 134 -12.03 -17.98 -3.94
C SER A 134 -10.55 -18.32 -3.73
N TYR A 135 -9.80 -17.47 -3.03
CA TYR A 135 -8.34 -17.57 -2.88
C TYR A 135 -7.89 -17.45 -1.41
N ALA A 136 -8.61 -18.13 -0.51
CA ALA A 136 -8.39 -18.06 0.94
C ALA A 136 -6.95 -18.38 1.38
N GLU A 137 -6.24 -19.27 0.68
CA GLU A 137 -4.85 -19.66 0.99
C GLU A 137 -3.79 -18.65 0.49
N ASN A 138 -4.19 -17.63 -0.26
CA ASN A 138 -3.28 -16.67 -0.89
C ASN A 138 -3.89 -15.25 -0.90
N TYR A 139 -4.66 -14.93 0.14
CA TYR A 139 -5.49 -13.73 0.14
C TYR A 139 -4.63 -12.47 0.07
N ALA A 140 -4.80 -11.68 -0.99
CA ALA A 140 -4.09 -10.42 -1.22
C ALA A 140 -2.54 -10.52 -1.18
N ASP A 141 -1.97 -11.65 -1.58
CA ASP A 141 -0.53 -11.92 -1.53
C ASP A 141 0.34 -10.85 -2.19
N ALA A 142 -0.12 -10.23 -3.29
CA ALA A 142 0.62 -9.19 -3.99
C ALA A 142 0.88 -7.95 -3.10
N SER A 143 0.02 -7.71 -2.10
CA SER A 143 0.21 -6.61 -1.14
C SER A 143 1.37 -6.87 -0.18
N GLY A 144 1.58 -8.14 0.19
CA GLY A 144 2.76 -8.56 0.95
C GLY A 144 4.04 -8.37 0.16
N GLU A 145 4.05 -8.76 -1.11
CA GLU A 145 5.20 -8.56 -2.00
C GLU A 145 5.51 -7.06 -2.22
N LEU A 146 4.48 -6.25 -2.47
CA LEU A 146 4.60 -4.79 -2.56
C LEU A 146 5.20 -4.19 -1.28
N HIS A 147 4.74 -4.64 -0.11
CA HIS A 147 5.29 -4.21 1.17
C HIS A 147 6.78 -4.55 1.30
N ASP A 148 7.16 -5.80 1.04
CA ASP A 148 8.54 -6.28 1.18
C ASP A 148 9.51 -5.54 0.27
N VAL A 149 9.10 -5.24 -0.96
CA VAL A 149 9.91 -4.46 -1.92
C VAL A 149 10.19 -3.06 -1.38
N PHE A 150 9.16 -2.34 -0.91
CA PHE A 150 9.36 -0.99 -0.36
C PHE A 150 10.18 -1.01 0.95
N GLU A 151 9.96 -2.01 1.81
CA GLU A 151 10.75 -2.17 3.04
C GLU A 151 12.24 -2.42 2.73
N ALA A 152 12.54 -3.28 1.75
CA ALA A 152 13.91 -3.57 1.31
C ALA A 152 14.64 -2.34 0.74
N LEU A 153 13.91 -1.35 0.21
CA LEU A 153 14.45 -0.06 -0.25
C LEU A 153 14.68 0.96 0.88
N GLY A 154 14.45 0.55 2.14
CA GLY A 154 14.68 1.37 3.33
C GLY A 154 13.52 2.29 3.68
N CYS A 155 12.33 2.09 3.11
CA CYS A 155 11.14 2.82 3.50
C CYS A 155 10.72 2.52 4.94
N VAL A 156 10.04 3.47 5.56
CA VAL A 156 9.34 3.25 6.82
C VAL A 156 7.91 2.84 6.50
N MET A 157 7.62 1.56 6.70
CA MET A 157 6.29 1.01 6.43
C MET A 157 5.32 1.36 7.56
N MET A 158 4.09 1.76 7.21
CA MET A 158 3.06 2.24 8.13
C MET A 158 1.66 1.75 7.71
N GLY A 159 0.66 1.93 8.58
CA GLY A 159 -0.73 1.59 8.25
C GLY A 159 -1.10 0.10 8.39
N TYR A 160 -0.48 -0.63 9.32
CA TYR A 160 -0.83 -2.04 9.56
C TYR A 160 -2.25 -2.17 10.13
N THR A 161 -3.09 -3.03 9.55
CA THR A 161 -4.51 -3.18 9.95
C THR A 161 -4.81 -4.54 10.60
N SER A 162 -5.95 -4.64 11.28
CA SER A 162 -6.41 -5.90 11.89
C SER A 162 -6.84 -6.92 10.83
N GLN A 163 -6.68 -8.21 11.13
CA GLN A 163 -7.27 -9.31 10.35
C GLN A 163 -8.75 -9.57 10.70
N GLU A 164 -9.28 -8.89 11.72
CA GLU A 164 -10.67 -9.06 12.15
C GLU A 164 -11.65 -8.63 11.05
N GLY A 165 -12.66 -9.47 10.81
CA GLY A 165 -13.68 -9.23 9.77
C GLY A 165 -13.31 -9.77 8.38
N TYR A 166 -12.23 -10.55 8.26
CA TYR A 166 -11.84 -11.27 7.06
C TYR A 166 -11.88 -12.79 7.32
N GLU A 167 -12.23 -13.56 6.30
CA GLU A 167 -12.27 -15.02 6.28
C GLU A 167 -11.23 -15.53 5.25
N HIS A 168 -10.02 -15.82 5.71
CA HIS A 168 -8.94 -16.37 4.89
C HIS A 168 -8.19 -17.47 5.66
N GLU A 169 -7.42 -18.29 4.96
CA GLU A 169 -6.59 -19.35 5.52
C GLU A 169 -5.13 -18.91 5.64
N ASP A 170 -4.58 -18.27 4.60
CA ASP A 170 -3.20 -17.77 4.59
C ASP A 170 -3.07 -16.53 3.68
N SER A 171 -2.03 -15.73 3.93
CA SER A 171 -1.74 -14.50 3.19
C SER A 171 -0.31 -14.02 3.43
N LYS A 172 0.40 -13.69 2.35
CA LYS A 172 1.71 -13.02 2.41
C LYS A 172 1.64 -11.59 2.90
N ALA A 173 0.45 -11.00 3.00
CA ALA A 173 0.26 -9.68 3.59
C ALA A 173 0.29 -9.71 5.13
N ILE A 174 0.36 -10.87 5.78
CA ILE A 174 0.37 -10.97 7.25
C ILE A 174 1.74 -10.54 7.81
N ARG A 175 1.70 -9.71 8.87
CA ARG A 175 2.85 -9.20 9.62
C ARG A 175 2.54 -9.35 11.12
N GLY A 176 2.89 -10.51 11.66
CA GLY A 176 2.51 -10.88 13.03
C GLY A 176 1.02 -11.17 13.12
N ASP A 177 0.29 -10.40 13.93
CA ASP A 177 -1.17 -10.50 14.11
C ASP A 177 -1.97 -9.55 13.22
N LYS A 178 -1.30 -8.78 12.34
CA LYS A 178 -1.90 -7.76 11.48
C LYS A 178 -1.65 -8.02 10.00
N PHE A 179 -2.38 -7.32 9.13
CA PHE A 179 -1.97 -7.14 7.74
C PHE A 179 -0.96 -6.00 7.59
N CYS A 180 -0.15 -6.04 6.54
CA CYS A 180 0.87 -5.06 6.18
C CYS A 180 0.32 -3.71 5.70
N GLY A 181 -1.02 -3.56 5.66
CA GLY A 181 -1.71 -2.45 5.04
C GLY A 181 -3.23 -2.60 5.12
N LEU A 182 -3.97 -1.76 4.41
CA LEU A 182 -5.42 -1.91 4.22
C LEU A 182 -5.73 -2.97 3.16
N LEU A 183 -6.45 -4.03 3.51
CA LEU A 183 -6.94 -4.99 2.52
C LEU A 183 -8.44 -4.78 2.25
N CYS A 184 -8.82 -4.82 0.97
CA CYS A 184 -10.20 -4.75 0.52
C CYS A 184 -10.55 -5.98 -0.31
N ASP A 185 -11.84 -6.29 -0.40
CA ASP A 185 -12.36 -7.41 -1.18
C ASP A 185 -13.64 -6.95 -1.89
N GLU A 186 -13.46 -6.50 -3.14
CA GLU A 186 -14.54 -6.01 -4.00
C GLU A 186 -15.38 -7.15 -4.61
N VAL A 187 -15.11 -8.41 -4.26
CA VAL A 187 -15.88 -9.57 -4.73
C VAL A 187 -16.87 -10.04 -3.66
N ASN A 188 -16.45 -10.01 -2.39
CA ASN A 188 -17.18 -10.60 -1.28
C ASN A 188 -17.62 -9.56 -0.23
N GLN A 189 -16.93 -8.43 -0.13
CA GLN A 189 -17.11 -7.44 0.94
C GLN A 189 -17.09 -5.99 0.42
N GLU A 190 -17.57 -5.74 -0.81
CA GLU A 190 -17.56 -4.43 -1.46
C GLU A 190 -18.19 -3.32 -0.59
N ASP A 191 -19.28 -3.63 0.12
CA ASP A 191 -19.99 -2.70 0.99
C ASP A 191 -19.15 -2.19 2.18
N LEU A 192 -18.05 -2.87 2.52
CA LEU A 192 -17.17 -2.49 3.63
C LEU A 192 -15.98 -1.64 3.19
N SER A 193 -15.68 -1.58 1.89
CA SER A 193 -14.45 -0.98 1.38
C SER A 193 -14.33 0.52 1.64
N ALA A 194 -15.41 1.28 1.45
CA ALA A 194 -15.42 2.72 1.70
C ALA A 194 -15.21 3.05 3.18
N GLU A 195 -15.89 2.34 4.09
CA GLU A 195 -15.75 2.52 5.53
C GLU A 195 -14.34 2.13 6.01
N ARG A 196 -13.78 1.03 5.50
CA ARG A 196 -12.42 0.61 5.81
C ARG A 196 -11.39 1.62 5.34
N ALA A 197 -11.56 2.20 4.15
CA ALA A 197 -10.69 3.24 3.63
C ALA A 197 -10.71 4.50 4.52
N GLU A 198 -11.89 4.99 4.91
CA GLU A 198 -12.02 6.15 5.81
C GLU A 198 -11.36 5.89 7.17
N ALA A 199 -11.63 4.73 7.77
CA ALA A 199 -11.05 4.34 9.06
C ALA A 199 -9.52 4.24 8.98
N TRP A 200 -9.00 3.66 7.90
CA TRP A 200 -7.56 3.54 7.68
C TRP A 200 -6.88 4.89 7.47
N VAL A 201 -7.50 5.82 6.76
CA VAL A 201 -7.01 7.19 6.63
C VAL A 201 -6.92 7.88 7.99
N ALA A 202 -7.92 7.71 8.85
CA ALA A 202 -7.89 8.24 10.21
C ALA A 202 -6.74 7.62 11.04
N GLN A 203 -6.49 6.32 10.87
CA GLN A 203 -5.34 5.63 11.47
C GLN A 203 -4.01 6.20 10.97
N LEU A 204 -3.80 6.34 9.66
CA LEU A 204 -2.56 6.89 9.07
C LEU A 204 -2.27 8.31 9.60
N LYS A 205 -3.30 9.15 9.73
CA LYS A 205 -3.18 10.47 10.35
C LYS A 205 -2.71 10.36 11.81
N ALA A 206 -3.29 9.45 12.59
CA ALA A 206 -2.91 9.24 13.99
C ALA A 206 -1.51 8.63 14.17
N GLU A 207 -1.05 7.82 13.21
CA GLU A 207 0.32 7.28 13.19
C GLU A 207 1.37 8.32 12.78
N GLY A 208 0.94 9.52 12.35
CA GLY A 208 1.83 10.58 11.88
C GLY A 208 2.37 10.30 10.49
N PHE A 209 1.65 9.56 9.64
CA PHE A 209 2.05 9.26 8.27
C PHE A 209 2.34 10.54 7.47
N PHE A 210 1.48 11.55 7.62
CA PHE A 210 1.58 12.83 6.91
C PHE A 210 2.43 13.89 7.63
N GLU A 211 3.02 13.56 8.79
CA GLU A 211 3.79 14.54 9.58
C GLU A 211 5.28 14.55 9.19
N GLY A 212 5.87 15.74 9.12
CA GLY A 212 7.29 15.94 8.85
C GLY A 212 8.18 15.52 10.02
N GLY A 213 8.91 14.42 9.86
CA GLY A 213 9.84 13.89 10.84
C GLY A 213 10.15 12.42 10.58
N SER A 214 11.43 12.06 10.53
CA SER A 214 11.87 10.66 10.49
C SER A 214 11.25 9.91 11.66
N ALA A 215 10.34 8.99 11.37
CA ALA A 215 9.85 8.05 12.36
C ALA A 215 11.04 7.17 12.79
N ALA A 216 11.31 7.14 14.09
CA ALA A 216 12.31 6.25 14.66
C ALA A 216 11.93 4.80 14.32
N PRO A 217 12.88 3.95 13.92
CA PRO A 217 12.58 2.58 13.51
C PRO A 217 12.02 1.80 14.71
N ALA A 218 10.79 1.33 14.59
CA ALA A 218 10.25 0.32 15.49
C ALA A 218 10.96 -1.01 15.20
N ALA A 219 11.54 -1.59 16.24
CA ALA A 219 12.38 -2.77 16.18
C ALA A 219 11.58 -4.04 15.86
N ALA A 220 12.00 -4.77 14.81
CA ALA A 220 12.40 -6.18 14.87
C ALA A 220 12.77 -6.68 13.46
N ALA A 221 14.04 -6.53 13.08
CA ALA A 221 14.58 -7.22 11.92
C ALA A 221 14.63 -8.73 12.22
N SER A 222 13.79 -9.51 11.54
CA SER A 222 13.93 -10.96 11.42
C SER A 222 14.85 -11.29 10.25
N PRO A 223 15.56 -12.43 10.27
CA PRO A 223 16.74 -12.64 9.43
C PRO A 223 16.37 -12.76 7.94
N VAL A 224 17.18 -12.08 7.12
CA VAL A 224 17.24 -12.18 5.66
C VAL A 224 17.27 -13.65 5.24
N VAL A 225 16.24 -14.09 4.52
CA VAL A 225 16.26 -15.40 3.84
C VAL A 225 17.00 -15.22 2.53
N GLU A 226 18.16 -15.85 2.43
CA GLU A 226 18.94 -15.98 1.20
C GLU A 226 18.13 -16.84 0.21
N VAL A 227 17.64 -16.22 -0.87
CA VAL A 227 16.91 -16.91 -1.94
C VAL A 227 17.91 -17.74 -2.74
N VAL A 228 18.02 -19.02 -2.38
CA VAL A 228 18.80 -20.00 -3.14
C VAL A 228 17.90 -20.57 -4.23
N ALA A 229 18.12 -20.14 -5.48
CA ALA A 229 17.42 -20.67 -6.64
C ALA A 229 17.84 -22.12 -6.92
N GLU A 230 16.94 -23.08 -6.70
CA GLU A 230 17.06 -24.46 -7.18
C GLU A 230 16.13 -24.71 -8.38
N PRO A 231 16.43 -25.71 -9.25
CA PRO A 231 16.06 -25.64 -10.66
C PRO A 231 14.59 -26.03 -10.95
N VAL A 232 13.88 -25.07 -11.56
CA VAL A 232 12.45 -25.01 -11.92
C VAL A 232 12.03 -25.90 -13.11
N LEU A 233 12.77 -26.97 -13.43
CA LEU A 233 12.64 -27.60 -14.77
C LEU A 233 11.70 -28.82 -14.87
N GLU A 234 11.18 -29.37 -13.78
CA GLU A 234 10.40 -30.62 -13.86
C GLU A 234 8.87 -30.46 -13.66
N PHE A 235 8.39 -29.28 -13.23
CA PHE A 235 6.98 -29.07 -12.87
C PHE A 235 6.14 -28.33 -13.94
N LEU A 236 6.78 -27.81 -14.99
CA LEU A 236 6.11 -27.05 -16.06
C LEU A 236 5.33 -27.92 -17.07
N GLU A 237 5.60 -29.24 -17.13
CA GLU A 237 4.96 -30.11 -18.11
C GLU A 237 3.51 -30.44 -17.74
N GLU A 238 3.18 -30.59 -16.46
CA GLU A 238 1.83 -30.99 -16.02
C GLU A 238 0.79 -29.87 -16.13
N ASN A 239 1.18 -28.61 -15.94
CA ASN A 239 0.27 -27.46 -16.08
C ASN A 239 -0.01 -27.06 -17.54
N SER A 240 0.82 -27.50 -18.49
CA SER A 240 0.57 -27.27 -19.93
C SER A 240 -0.56 -28.13 -20.48
N ALA A 241 -0.78 -29.32 -19.93
CA ALA A 241 -1.82 -30.24 -20.39
C ALA A 241 -3.24 -29.77 -20.03
N LEU A 242 -3.43 -29.13 -18.87
CA LEU A 242 -4.69 -28.50 -18.48
C LEU A 242 -4.98 -27.22 -19.28
N LEU A 243 -3.92 -26.53 -19.71
CA LEU A 243 -3.97 -25.29 -20.50
C LEU A 243 -4.42 -25.55 -21.95
N ASP A 244 -3.92 -26.63 -22.57
CA ASP A 244 -4.32 -27.00 -23.93
C ASP A 244 -5.79 -27.48 -24.00
N GLU A 245 -6.28 -28.17 -22.96
CA GLU A 245 -7.68 -28.63 -22.89
C GLU A 245 -8.68 -27.45 -22.70
N ALA A 246 -8.27 -26.39 -22.00
CA ALA A 246 -9.04 -25.16 -21.86
C ALA A 246 -9.09 -24.33 -23.16
N ILE A 247 -7.97 -24.28 -23.90
CA ILE A 247 -7.85 -23.56 -25.18
C ILE A 247 -8.64 -24.28 -26.30
N GLU A 248 -8.61 -25.62 -26.35
CA GLU A 248 -9.34 -26.40 -27.36
C GLU A 248 -10.86 -26.42 -27.13
N SER A 249 -11.33 -26.29 -25.89
CA SER A 249 -12.76 -26.40 -25.58
C SER A 249 -13.54 -25.08 -25.69
N HIS A 250 -12.90 -23.91 -25.50
CA HIS A 250 -13.60 -22.62 -25.44
C HIS A 250 -12.77 -21.48 -26.06
N GLY A 251 -12.57 -21.47 -27.38
CA GLY A 251 -11.73 -20.44 -28.02
C GLY A 251 -12.08 -19.01 -27.61
N ASN A 252 -11.29 -18.35 -26.76
CA ASN A 252 -11.39 -16.94 -26.30
C ASN A 252 -12.78 -16.37 -25.93
N VAL A 253 -13.85 -17.17 -25.86
CA VAL A 253 -15.21 -16.69 -25.55
C VAL A 253 -15.34 -16.57 -24.04
N GLY A 254 -15.30 -15.34 -23.52
CA GLY A 254 -15.58 -15.07 -22.10
C GLY A 254 -14.44 -14.42 -21.32
N PHE A 255 -13.30 -14.14 -21.97
CA PHE A 255 -12.18 -13.43 -21.36
C PHE A 255 -11.94 -12.08 -22.06
N ALA A 256 -11.61 -11.06 -21.27
CA ALA A 256 -11.24 -9.72 -21.69
C ALA A 256 -9.70 -9.57 -21.65
N PRO A 257 -9.06 -9.10 -22.74
CA PRO A 257 -7.62 -8.91 -22.78
C PRO A 257 -7.21 -7.60 -22.09
N HIS A 258 -6.16 -7.68 -21.28
CA HIS A 258 -5.45 -6.56 -20.67
C HIS A 258 -3.99 -6.63 -21.15
N TYR A 259 -3.66 -5.80 -22.14
CA TYR A 259 -2.34 -5.80 -22.75
C TYR A 259 -1.38 -4.91 -21.95
N ASN A 260 -0.35 -5.51 -21.38
CA ASN A 260 0.72 -4.76 -20.75
C ASN A 260 1.76 -4.39 -21.84
N GLN A 261 1.85 -3.08 -22.13
CA GLN A 261 2.72 -2.58 -23.19
C GLN A 261 4.20 -2.80 -22.93
N LYS A 262 4.61 -3.01 -21.68
CA LYS A 262 6.00 -3.06 -21.31
C LYS A 262 6.52 -4.50 -21.26
N THR A 263 5.80 -5.43 -20.61
CA THR A 263 6.10 -6.88 -20.63
C THR A 263 5.81 -7.53 -21.99
N LYS A 264 5.02 -6.85 -22.84
CA LYS A 264 4.45 -7.39 -24.08
C LYS A 264 3.59 -8.65 -23.85
N SER A 265 3.14 -8.87 -22.62
CA SER A 265 2.20 -9.93 -22.27
C SER A 265 0.77 -9.40 -22.29
N THR A 266 -0.18 -10.30 -22.56
CA THR A 266 -1.61 -10.04 -22.43
C THR A 266 -2.13 -10.90 -21.29
N MET A 267 -2.67 -10.28 -20.25
CA MET A 267 -3.46 -10.98 -19.25
C MET A 267 -4.91 -11.05 -19.72
N TRP A 268 -5.45 -12.26 -19.82
CA TRP A 268 -6.84 -12.51 -20.15
C TRP A 268 -7.60 -12.72 -18.86
N VAL A 269 -8.60 -11.89 -18.60
CA VAL A 269 -9.40 -11.94 -17.37
C VAL A 269 -10.81 -12.39 -17.70
N SER A 270 -11.36 -13.36 -16.97
CA SER A 270 -12.73 -13.83 -17.21
C SER A 270 -13.75 -12.71 -16.97
N ARG A 271 -14.90 -12.77 -17.64
CA ARG A 271 -15.97 -11.78 -17.51
C ARG A 271 -16.53 -11.63 -16.09
N ASP A 272 -16.44 -12.68 -15.29
CA ASP A 272 -16.81 -12.64 -13.87
C ASP A 272 -15.70 -12.08 -12.98
N GLY A 273 -14.54 -11.74 -13.54
CA GLY A 273 -13.40 -11.18 -12.83
C GLY A 273 -12.69 -12.16 -11.91
N ARG A 274 -12.98 -13.47 -12.00
CA ARG A 274 -12.50 -14.45 -11.02
C ARG A 274 -11.28 -15.23 -11.46
N SER A 275 -10.97 -15.28 -12.74
CA SER A 275 -9.85 -16.07 -13.27
C SER A 275 -9.07 -15.30 -14.31
N CYS A 276 -7.77 -15.55 -14.37
CA CYS A 276 -6.92 -14.98 -15.41
C CYS A 276 -5.87 -15.96 -15.94
N TYR A 277 -5.38 -15.71 -17.15
CA TYR A 277 -4.19 -16.39 -17.70
C TYR A 277 -3.40 -15.43 -18.58
N TYR A 278 -2.11 -15.69 -18.78
CA TYR A 278 -1.25 -14.85 -19.62
C TYR A 278 -0.99 -15.47 -20.99
N THR A 279 -0.90 -14.62 -22.00
CA THR A 279 -0.33 -14.99 -23.31
C THR A 279 0.69 -13.96 -23.75
N GLY A 280 1.84 -14.42 -24.23
CA GLY A 280 2.93 -13.54 -24.68
C GLY A 280 3.83 -13.06 -23.54
N GLY A 281 5.06 -12.69 -23.89
CA GLY A 281 6.18 -12.34 -23.01
C GLY A 281 7.49 -12.63 -23.75
N SER A 282 8.61 -12.02 -23.35
CA SER A 282 9.92 -12.30 -23.96
C SER A 282 10.40 -13.71 -23.60
N VAL A 283 9.94 -14.72 -24.33
CA VAL A 283 10.64 -16.01 -24.39
C VAL A 283 11.83 -15.83 -25.35
N ALA A 284 12.96 -15.40 -24.80
CA ALA A 284 14.28 -15.74 -25.32
C ALA A 284 14.97 -16.51 -24.20
N THR A 285 15.28 -17.81 -24.32
CA THR A 285 16.14 -18.37 -25.36
C THR A 285 15.81 -19.82 -25.68
N LYS A 286 15.60 -20.13 -26.96
CA LYS A 286 16.02 -21.43 -27.53
C LYS A 286 17.48 -21.31 -27.93
N ALA A 287 18.39 -21.63 -27.03
CA ALA A 287 19.79 -21.86 -27.39
C ALA A 287 19.97 -23.33 -27.81
N SER A 288 19.57 -23.67 -29.03
CA SER A 288 20.15 -24.83 -29.71
C SER A 288 21.19 -24.31 -30.69
N SER A 289 22.44 -24.21 -30.24
CA SER A 289 23.59 -24.06 -31.12
C SER A 289 23.68 -25.28 -32.05
N SER A 290 23.75 -25.02 -33.35
CA SER A 290 24.00 -26.01 -34.39
C SER A 290 25.45 -26.52 -34.37
N SER A 291 25.61 -27.85 -34.27
CA SER A 291 26.60 -28.74 -34.92
C SER A 291 28.11 -28.51 -34.65
N PRO A 292 28.98 -29.55 -34.74
CA PRO A 292 29.09 -30.52 -35.84
C PRO A 292 28.30 -31.82 -35.65
#